data_AF-A0A382G3J0-F1
#
_entry.id   AF-A0A382G3J0-F1
#
_cell.length_a   1.000
_cell.length_b   1.000
_cell.length_c   1.000
_cell.angle_alpha   90.00
_cell.angle_beta   90.00
_cell.angle_gamma   90.00
#
_symmetry.space_group_name_H-M   'P 1'
#
loop_
_entity.id
_entity.type
_entity.pdbx_description
1 polymer ?
#
loop_
_entity_poly.entity_id
_entity_poly.type
_entity_poly.pdbx_seq_one_letter_code
_entity_poly.pdbx_strand_id
1 'polypeptide(L)'
;MLEADKITGTYTSTGPGDVWKLVFLEQGILETHINDEKHNEYQWKIVGEEIHIEANEGKGRVYVVNNDGSLTSIAYLDGEERIERAKDKQSTYKKI
;
A
#
# COMPACT_ATOMS: atom_id res chain seq x y z
N MET A 1 -12.20 -13.69 -2.22
CA MET A 1 -10.90 -13.77 -1.53
C MET A 1 -9.89 -13.07 -2.42
N LEU A 2 -9.16 -12.08 -1.89
CA LEU A 2 -8.12 -11.40 -2.64
C LEU A 2 -6.90 -12.33 -2.77
N GLU A 3 -6.26 -12.31 -3.93
CA GLU A 3 -5.14 -13.20 -4.29
C GLU A 3 -3.89 -12.36 -4.58
N ALA A 4 -2.71 -12.94 -4.31
CA ALA A 4 -1.43 -12.23 -4.41
C ALA A 4 -1.14 -11.73 -5.84
N ASP A 5 -1.53 -12.50 -6.86
CA ASP A 5 -1.37 -12.16 -8.29
C ASP A 5 -2.10 -10.88 -8.72
N LYS A 6 -3.22 -10.54 -8.05
CA LYS A 6 -3.97 -9.31 -8.29
C LYS A 6 -3.25 -8.09 -7.70
N ILE A 7 -2.48 -8.31 -6.63
CA ILE A 7 -1.77 -7.28 -5.88
C ILE A 7 -0.37 -7.05 -6.46
N THR A 8 0.29 -8.09 -6.96
CA THR A 8 1.66 -7.96 -7.45
C THR A 8 1.74 -7.00 -8.62
N GLY A 9 2.81 -6.22 -8.64
CA GLY A 9 3.03 -5.18 -9.64
C GLY A 9 3.49 -3.86 -9.05
N THR A 10 3.57 -2.87 -9.93
CA THR A 10 4.05 -1.53 -9.61
C THR A 10 2.89 -0.55 -9.61
N TYR A 11 2.84 0.30 -8.59
CA TYR A 11 1.82 1.32 -8.42
C TYR A 11 2.47 2.68 -8.18
N THR A 12 1.86 3.75 -8.70
CA THR A 12 2.35 5.12 -8.50
C THR A 12 1.25 6.06 -8.07
N SER A 13 1.60 7.02 -7.21
CA SER A 13 0.76 8.19 -6.97
C SER A 13 1.36 9.40 -7.66
N THR A 14 0.62 10.01 -8.57
CA THR A 14 0.98 11.30 -9.16
C THR A 14 0.18 12.39 -8.43
N GLY A 15 0.84 13.08 -7.50
CA GLY A 15 0.32 14.24 -6.78
C GLY A 15 1.35 15.36 -6.74
N PRO A 16 1.00 16.57 -6.31
CA PRO A 16 1.98 17.64 -6.12
C PRO A 16 2.98 17.24 -5.03
N GLY A 17 4.27 17.14 -5.38
CA GLY A 17 5.34 16.68 -4.50
C GLY A 17 6.09 15.49 -5.09
N ASP A 18 6.68 14.67 -4.23
CA ASP A 18 7.44 13.50 -4.66
C ASP A 18 6.55 12.40 -5.23
N VAL A 19 7.04 11.74 -6.28
CA VAL A 19 6.37 10.57 -6.86
C VAL A 19 6.69 9.36 -6.00
N TRP A 20 5.65 8.84 -5.35
CA TRP A 20 5.73 7.57 -4.66
C TRP A 20 5.47 6.42 -5.61
N LYS A 21 6.35 5.44 -5.58
CA LYS A 21 6.20 4.16 -6.27
C LYS A 21 6.20 3.02 -5.26
N LEU A 22 5.23 2.12 -5.38
CA LEU A 22 5.05 0.94 -4.56
C LEU A 22 5.22 -0.29 -5.45
N VAL A 23 6.12 -1.20 -5.09
CA VAL A 23 6.37 -2.45 -5.84
C VAL A 23 6.01 -3.62 -4.94
N PHE A 24 4.90 -4.28 -5.23
CA PHE A 24 4.44 -5.48 -4.53
C PHE A 24 4.99 -6.73 -5.21
N LEU A 25 5.85 -7.46 -4.50
CA LEU A 25 6.49 -8.69 -4.96
C LEU A 25 5.74 -9.91 -4.41
N GLU A 26 5.71 -11.01 -5.17
CA GLU A 26 4.98 -12.26 -4.83
C GLU A 26 5.41 -12.88 -3.50
N GLN A 27 6.61 -12.55 -3.03
CA GLN A 27 7.19 -13.05 -1.78
C GLN A 27 6.66 -12.35 -0.52
N GLY A 28 5.64 -11.49 -0.63
CA GLY A 28 5.13 -10.71 0.51
C GLY A 28 5.97 -9.46 0.82
N ILE A 29 6.82 -9.04 -0.11
CA ILE A 29 7.69 -7.87 0.04
C ILE A 29 7.07 -6.67 -0.69
N LEU A 30 7.07 -5.52 -0.03
CA LEU A 30 6.72 -4.22 -0.60
C LEU A 30 7.98 -3.35 -0.62
N GLU A 31 8.43 -2.96 -1.81
CA GLU A 31 9.43 -1.90 -1.95
C GLU A 31 8.76 -0.55 -2.17
N THR A 32 9.29 0.48 -1.52
CA THR A 32 8.85 1.86 -1.70
C THR A 32 9.96 2.69 -2.31
N HIS A 33 9.63 3.54 -3.26
CA HIS A 33 10.56 4.47 -3.88
C HIS A 33 9.97 5.88 -3.86
N ILE A 34 10.86 6.86 -3.73
CA ILE A 34 10.58 8.28 -3.82
C ILE A 34 11.44 8.83 -4.94
N ASN A 35 10.83 9.38 -5.99
CA ASN A 35 11.55 9.90 -7.17
C ASN A 35 12.54 8.87 -7.76
N ASP A 36 12.07 7.63 -7.93
CA ASP A 36 12.81 6.45 -8.42
C ASP A 36 13.93 5.89 -7.53
N GLU A 37 14.27 6.56 -6.42
CA GLU A 37 15.24 6.04 -5.44
C GLU A 37 14.56 5.12 -4.42
N LYS A 38 15.14 3.94 -4.17
CA LYS A 38 14.62 2.99 -3.15
C LYS A 38 14.68 3.66 -1.78
N HIS A 39 13.53 3.77 -1.14
CA HIS A 39 13.36 4.45 0.14
C HIS A 39 13.32 3.44 1.30
N ASN A 40 12.47 2.42 1.20
CA ASN A 40 12.27 1.42 2.26
C ASN A 40 11.70 0.11 1.69
N GLU A 41 11.77 -0.94 2.50
CA GLU A 41 11.17 -2.26 2.24
C GLU A 41 10.32 -2.68 3.44
N TYR A 42 9.16 -3.28 3.17
CA TYR A 42 8.21 -3.72 4.18
C TYR A 42 7.66 -5.11 3.85
N GLN A 43 7.05 -5.75 4.83
CA GLN A 43 6.27 -6.97 4.62
C GLN A 43 4.80 -6.61 4.41
N TRP A 44 4.11 -7.39 3.58
CA TRP A 44 2.67 -7.26 3.37
C TRP A 44 1.97 -8.62 3.43
N LYS A 45 0.71 -8.59 3.84
CA LYS A 45 -0.18 -9.75 3.87
C LYS A 45 -1.60 -9.39 3.48
N ILE A 46 -2.35 -10.40 3.03
CA ILE A 46 -3.78 -10.26 2.72
C ILE A 46 -4.59 -10.61 3.97
N VAL A 47 -5.49 -9.73 4.36
CA VAL A 47 -6.45 -9.96 5.45
C VAL A 47 -7.85 -9.73 4.88
N GLY A 48 -8.54 -10.82 4.53
CA GLY A 48 -9.84 -10.75 3.85
C GLY A 48 -9.73 -10.14 2.45
N GLU A 49 -10.15 -8.89 2.32
CA GLU A 49 -10.10 -8.10 1.06
C GLU A 49 -9.10 -6.93 1.13
N GLU A 50 -8.33 -6.86 2.22
CA GLU A 50 -7.39 -5.77 2.49
C GLU A 50 -5.94 -6.26 2.39
N ILE A 51 -5.06 -5.31 2.10
CA ILE A 51 -3.61 -5.49 2.13
C ILE A 51 -3.08 -4.73 3.35
N HIS A 52 -2.43 -5.45 4.26
CA HIS A 52 -1.87 -4.91 5.48
C HIS A 52 -0.35 -4.84 5.34
N ILE A 53 0.22 -3.64 5.48
CA ILE A 53 1.66 -3.40 5.49
C ILE A 53 2.12 -3.27 6.93
N GLU A 54 3.12 -4.07 7.30
CA GLU A 54 3.75 -4.03 8.61
C GLU A 54 5.05 -3.23 8.53
N ALA A 55 5.14 -2.16 9.32
CA ALA A 55 6.36 -1.41 9.55
C ALA A 55 6.83 -1.59 11.00
N ASN A 56 7.99 -1.04 11.32
CA ASN A 56 8.56 -1.11 12.67
C ASN A 56 7.64 -0.47 13.72
N GLU A 57 7.75 -0.95 14.96
CA GLU A 57 7.04 -0.42 16.14
C GLU A 57 5.50 -0.52 16.05
N GLY A 58 4.97 -1.53 15.33
CA GLY A 58 3.53 -1.73 15.20
C GLY A 58 2.83 -0.73 14.29
N LYS A 59 3.58 0.15 13.62
CA LYS A 59 3.02 1.07 12.63
C LYS A 59 2.73 0.33 11.33
N GLY A 60 1.70 0.76 10.61
CA GLY A 60 1.36 0.13 9.35
C GLY A 60 0.40 0.93 8.49
N ARG A 61 0.11 0.39 7.32
CA ARG A 61 -0.88 0.93 6.39
C ARG A 61 -1.78 -0.16 5.88
N VAL A 62 -3.04 0.20 5.68
CA VAL A 62 -4.04 -0.68 5.08
C VAL A 62 -4.44 -0.13 3.71
N TYR A 63 -4.42 -1.01 2.72
CA TYR A 63 -4.84 -0.72 1.36
C TYR A 63 -5.98 -1.64 0.94
N VAL A 64 -6.82 -1.14 0.03
CA VAL A 64 -7.80 -1.93 -0.72
C VAL A 64 -7.50 -1.86 -2.21
N VAL A 65 -7.78 -2.95 -2.92
CA VAL A 65 -7.73 -3.01 -4.39
C VAL A 65 -9.07 -2.56 -4.94
N ASN A 66 -9.07 -1.54 -5.79
CA ASN A 66 -10.25 -1.06 -6.49
C ASN A 66 -10.56 -1.93 -7.73
N ASN A 67 -11.77 -1.83 -8.26
CA ASN A 67 -12.20 -2.60 -9.44
C ASN A 67 -11.34 -2.34 -10.69
N ASP A 68 -10.71 -1.17 -10.80
CA ASP A 68 -9.80 -0.80 -11.89
C ASP A 68 -8.37 -1.30 -11.66
N GLY A 69 -8.14 -2.06 -10.58
CA GLY A 69 -6.83 -2.58 -10.18
C GLY A 69 -5.95 -1.55 -9.46
N SER A 70 -6.40 -0.32 -9.22
CA SER A 70 -5.67 0.66 -8.40
C SER A 70 -5.74 0.33 -6.91
N LEU A 71 -4.84 0.92 -6.12
CA LEU A 71 -4.82 0.76 -4.65
C LEU A 71 -5.24 2.04 -3.96
N THR A 72 -6.03 1.96 -2.90
CA THR A 72 -6.34 3.11 -2.04
C THR A 72 -5.88 2.84 -0.62
N SER A 73 -5.08 3.75 -0.04
CA SER A 73 -4.73 3.72 1.39
C SER A 73 -5.92 4.22 2.20
N ILE A 74 -6.55 3.33 2.97
CA ILE A 74 -7.79 3.61 3.70
C ILE A 74 -7.61 3.79 5.20
N ALA A 75 -6.57 3.20 5.79
CA ALA A 75 -6.32 3.27 7.22
C ALA A 75 -4.81 3.17 7.54
N TYR A 76 -4.48 3.55 8.76
CA TYR A 76 -3.19 3.28 9.39
C TYR A 76 -3.35 2.22 10.47
N LEU A 77 -2.26 1.51 10.76
CA LEU A 77 -2.15 0.66 11.94
C LEU A 77 -1.22 1.35 12.94
N ASP A 78 -1.62 1.35 14.21
CA ASP A 78 -0.82 1.80 15.35
C ASP A 78 -0.88 0.73 16.45
N GLY A 79 0.09 -0.18 16.44
CA GLY A 79 0.04 -1.41 17.21
C GLY A 79 -1.09 -2.32 16.74
N GLU A 80 -2.04 -2.58 17.63
CA GLU A 80 -3.26 -3.37 17.35
C GLU A 80 -4.43 -2.49 16.89
N GLU A 81 -4.30 -1.16 16.98
CA GLU A 81 -5.36 -0.24 16.63
C GLU A 81 -5.38 0.09 15.13
N ARG A 82 -6.58 0.08 14.55
CA ARG A 82 -6.84 0.52 13.18
C ARG A 82 -7.46 1.92 13.21
N ILE A 83 -6.83 2.86 12.51
CA ILE A 83 -7.27 4.24 12.43
C ILE A 83 -7.72 4.55 11.00
N GLU A 84 -9.03 4.67 10.81
CA GLU A 84 -9.64 5.01 9.51
C GLU A 84 -9.22 6.40 9.03
N ARG A 85 -8.87 6.50 7.75
CA ARG A 85 -8.61 7.79 7.11
C ARG A 85 -9.91 8.38 6.58
N ALA A 86 -10.16 9.65 6.89
CA ALA A 86 -11.20 10.43 6.24
C ALA A 86 -11.06 10.36 4.72
N LYS A 87 -12.19 10.31 4.00
CA LYS A 87 -12.21 10.04 2.55
C LYS A 87 -11.37 11.02 1.73
N ASP A 88 -11.36 12.29 2.10
CA ASP A 88 -10.57 13.36 1.48
C ASP A 88 -9.06 13.25 1.78
N LYS A 89 -8.68 12.42 2.75
CA LYS A 89 -7.27 12.13 3.10
C LYS A 89 -6.79 10.79 2.57
N GLN A 90 -7.64 9.98 1.93
CA GLN A 90 -7.20 8.73 1.31
C GLN A 90 -6.36 9.01 0.06
N SER A 91 -5.39 8.16 -0.21
CA SER A 91 -4.48 8.31 -1.35
C SER A 91 -4.61 7.11 -2.27
N THR A 92 -4.79 7.36 -3.56
CA THR A 92 -4.92 6.31 -4.58
C THR A 92 -3.67 6.20 -5.43
N TYR A 93 -3.22 4.98 -5.65
CA TYR A 93 -2.05 4.61 -6.44
C TYR A 93 -2.51 3.81 -7.66
N LYS A 94 -2.15 4.28 -8.85
CA LYS A 94 -2.50 3.63 -10.11
C LYS A 94 -1.47 2.58 -10.46
N LYS A 95 -1.94 1.41 -10.94
CA LYS A 95 -1.07 0.36 -11.48
C LYS A 95 -0.42 0.85 -12.79
N ILE A 96 0.86 0.55 -13.00
CA ILE A 96 1.59 0.79 -14.26
C ILE A 96 1.47 -0.44 -15.16
#